data_AF-A0A1M4E1W4-F1
#
_entry.id   AF-A0A1M4E1W4-F1
#
_cell.length_a   1.000
_cell.length_b   1.000
_cell.length_c   1.000
_cell.angle_alpha   90.00
_cell.angle_beta   90.00
_cell.angle_gamma   90.00
#
_symmetry.space_group_name_H-M   'P 1'
#
loop_
_entity.id
_entity.type
_entity.pdbx_description
1 polymer ?
#
loop_
_entity_poly.entity_id
_entity_poly.type
_entity_poly.pdbx_seq_one_letter_code
_entity_poly.pdbx_strand_id
1 'polypeptide(L)'
;MPDPVADGARAAARRLGLTADVESALQARRPDQYLDPVSLASLIVSAAALAWTVYQDLRKKTDTPSPDVVSRTVRTELRRSRTLTTRDEEVITLTVQETLTAMSGTQDSPGRTSSPARSSGGYDHGMARLRRTPPHELDPEARALYDKITSGPRGRFMVDAEGGLTGPFNAMLLSPALGDPLQELGAAVRYRSTLSDRARELAILVVAGHQDSAFEQAAHEPIARELGFTEEQLRALRDGSPPALDDPGEAAVLRVVRALVTKGDLDEEEYAVLGEREVFELTTLVGYYSTLALQLRVFRV
;
A
#
# COMPACT_ATOMS: atom_id res chain seq x y z
N MET A 1 -2.15 -12.34 -26.09
CA MET A 1 -3.41 -11.90 -26.74
C MET A 1 -3.40 -10.39 -26.79
N PRO A 2 -3.94 -9.78 -27.85
CA PRO A 2 -4.11 -8.34 -27.92
C PRO A 2 -4.98 -7.85 -26.75
N ASP A 3 -4.57 -6.77 -26.11
CA ASP A 3 -5.22 -6.20 -24.93
C ASP A 3 -5.77 -4.81 -25.30
N PRO A 4 -7.02 -4.74 -25.81
CA PRO A 4 -7.59 -3.49 -26.29
C PRO A 4 -7.75 -2.43 -25.20
N VAL A 5 -7.84 -2.83 -23.92
CA VAL A 5 -7.87 -1.89 -22.79
C VAL A 5 -6.50 -1.25 -22.63
N ALA A 6 -5.44 -2.06 -22.59
CA ALA A 6 -4.08 -1.54 -22.49
C ALA A 6 -3.68 -0.75 -23.74
N ASP A 7 -4.07 -1.19 -24.93
CA ASP A 7 -3.72 -0.55 -26.20
C ASP A 7 -4.46 0.80 -26.36
N GLY A 8 -5.73 0.85 -25.96
CA GLY A 8 -6.51 2.09 -25.90
C GLY A 8 -5.97 3.09 -24.89
N ALA A 9 -5.65 2.63 -23.68
CA ALA A 9 -5.05 3.45 -22.63
C ALA A 9 -3.71 4.04 -23.07
N ARG A 10 -2.82 3.22 -23.66
CA ARG A 10 -1.52 3.68 -24.20
C ARG A 10 -1.66 4.70 -25.32
N ALA A 11 -2.64 4.52 -26.20
CA ALA A 11 -2.86 5.44 -27.30
C ALA A 11 -3.37 6.82 -26.81
N ALA A 12 -4.27 6.82 -25.82
CA ALA A 12 -4.69 8.05 -25.14
C ALA A 12 -3.52 8.71 -24.40
N ALA A 13 -2.71 7.92 -23.69
CA ALA A 13 -1.54 8.40 -22.96
C ALA A 13 -0.53 9.14 -23.86
N ARG A 14 -0.27 8.62 -25.07
CA ARG A 14 0.62 9.27 -26.05
C ARG A 14 0.11 10.63 -26.48
N ARG A 15 -1.21 10.80 -26.64
CA ARG A 15 -1.81 12.09 -27.02
C ARG A 15 -1.86 13.09 -25.88
N LEU A 16 -1.89 12.60 -24.64
CA LEU A 16 -1.97 13.41 -23.43
C LEU A 16 -0.60 13.68 -22.78
N GLY A 17 0.47 13.06 -23.27
CA GLY A 17 1.81 13.19 -22.71
C GLY A 17 2.02 12.42 -21.39
N LEU A 18 1.22 11.38 -21.13
CA LEU A 18 1.16 10.66 -19.85
C LEU A 18 1.61 9.18 -19.95
N THR A 19 2.48 8.87 -20.91
CA THR A 19 2.84 7.48 -21.25
C THR A 19 3.41 6.71 -20.06
N ALA A 20 4.33 7.30 -19.29
CA ALA A 20 4.95 6.64 -18.14
C ALA A 20 3.92 6.34 -17.04
N ASP A 21 3.07 7.31 -16.71
CA ASP A 21 2.05 7.19 -15.69
C ASP A 21 0.99 6.13 -16.04
N VAL A 22 0.60 6.05 -17.32
CA VAL A 22 -0.36 5.05 -17.79
C VAL A 22 0.23 3.64 -17.83
N GLU A 23 1.52 3.48 -18.18
CA GLU A 23 2.17 2.16 -18.08
C GLU A 23 2.26 1.70 -16.62
N SER A 24 2.58 2.60 -15.70
CA SER A 24 2.56 2.30 -14.27
C SER A 24 1.16 1.85 -13.81
N ALA A 25 0.11 2.55 -14.25
CA ALA A 25 -1.27 2.20 -13.91
C ALA A 25 -1.73 0.86 -14.52
N LEU A 26 -1.32 0.55 -15.75
CA LEU A 26 -1.63 -0.74 -16.41
C LEU A 26 -0.94 -1.93 -15.71
N GLN A 27 0.27 -1.73 -15.21
CA GLN A 27 1.04 -2.78 -14.52
C GLN A 27 0.47 -3.12 -13.13
N ALA A 28 -0.23 -2.19 -12.47
CA ALA A 28 -0.81 -2.37 -11.15
C ALA A 28 -1.98 -3.41 -11.08
N ARG A 29 -2.42 -3.97 -12.21
CA ARG A 29 -3.41 -5.06 -12.34
C ARG A 29 -4.79 -4.88 -11.68
N ARG A 30 -5.14 -3.70 -11.16
CA ARG A 30 -6.52 -3.32 -10.80
C ARG A 30 -6.77 -1.83 -11.06
N PRO A 31 -7.66 -1.46 -12.01
CA PRO A 31 -8.05 -0.06 -12.28
C PRO A 31 -8.74 0.63 -11.10
N ASP A 32 -9.08 -0.12 -10.05
CA ASP A 32 -10.01 0.30 -9.00
C ASP A 32 -9.30 0.74 -7.71
N GLN A 33 -7.96 0.70 -7.67
CA GLN A 33 -7.17 0.92 -6.44
C GLN A 33 -6.52 2.31 -6.32
N TYR A 34 -6.63 3.18 -7.31
CA TYR A 34 -6.14 4.56 -7.18
C TYR A 34 -7.27 5.49 -6.71
N LEU A 35 -7.44 5.57 -5.38
CA LEU A 35 -8.01 6.74 -4.73
C LEU A 35 -6.87 7.72 -4.42
N ASP A 36 -6.51 8.52 -5.42
CA ASP A 36 -6.31 9.95 -5.20
C ASP A 36 -7.23 10.65 -6.21
N PRO A 37 -8.03 11.65 -5.82
CA PRO A 37 -8.80 12.42 -6.78
C PRO A 37 -7.84 13.04 -7.80
N VAL A 38 -7.96 12.56 -9.05
CA VAL A 38 -7.38 13.15 -10.27
C VAL A 38 -5.90 12.84 -10.56
N SER A 39 -5.48 11.57 -10.50
CA SER A 39 -4.45 11.15 -11.48
C SER A 39 -5.10 10.90 -12.84
N LEU A 40 -4.71 11.70 -13.85
CA LEU A 40 -5.18 11.55 -15.23
C LEU A 40 -4.86 10.16 -15.80
N ALA A 41 -3.77 9.53 -15.37
CA ALA A 41 -3.40 8.19 -15.82
C ALA A 41 -4.32 7.09 -15.28
N SER A 42 -4.72 7.19 -14.01
CA SER A 42 -5.71 6.28 -13.43
C SER A 42 -7.07 6.46 -14.10
N LEU A 43 -7.45 7.71 -14.39
CA LEU A 43 -8.67 8.00 -15.17
C LEU A 43 -8.63 7.35 -16.56
N ILE A 44 -7.50 7.44 -17.27
CA ILE A 44 -7.33 6.80 -18.59
C ILE A 44 -7.49 5.28 -18.48
N VAL A 45 -6.87 4.63 -17.50
CA VAL A 45 -6.99 3.16 -17.35
C VAL A 45 -8.41 2.74 -16.95
N SER A 46 -9.03 3.41 -15.98
CA SER A 46 -10.42 3.12 -15.57
C SER A 46 -11.41 3.37 -16.70
N ALA A 47 -11.25 4.47 -17.46
CA ALA A 47 -12.11 4.79 -18.59
C ALA A 47 -11.97 3.77 -19.73
N ALA A 48 -10.76 3.31 -20.04
CA ALA A 48 -10.53 2.25 -21.04
C ALA A 48 -11.16 0.91 -20.63
N ALA A 49 -11.01 0.52 -19.35
CA ALA A 49 -11.59 -0.72 -18.82
C ALA A 49 -13.13 -0.70 -18.82
N LEU A 50 -13.73 0.43 -18.41
CA LEU A 50 -15.17 0.63 -18.47
C LEU A 50 -15.67 0.70 -19.92
N ALA A 51 -14.95 1.36 -20.83
CA ALA A 51 -15.30 1.42 -22.25
C ALA A 51 -15.38 0.02 -22.86
N TRP A 52 -14.40 -0.84 -22.58
CA TRP A 52 -14.43 -2.25 -22.99
C TRP A 52 -15.67 -2.97 -22.46
N THR A 53 -15.92 -2.88 -21.15
CA THR A 53 -17.04 -3.57 -20.50
C THR A 53 -18.39 -3.11 -21.05
N VAL A 54 -18.61 -1.80 -21.14
CA VAL A 54 -19.82 -1.19 -21.68
C VAL A 54 -20.03 -1.57 -23.14
N TYR A 55 -18.98 -1.53 -23.96
CA TYR A 55 -19.07 -1.90 -25.37
C TYR A 55 -19.45 -3.38 -25.55
N GLN A 56 -18.84 -4.30 -24.80
CA GLN A 56 -19.16 -5.72 -24.87
C GLN A 56 -20.61 -6.00 -24.46
N ASP A 57 -21.12 -5.30 -23.45
CA ASP A 57 -22.52 -5.42 -23.03
C ASP A 57 -23.50 -4.85 -24.06
N LEU A 58 -23.17 -3.72 -24.69
CA LEU A 58 -23.99 -3.15 -25.77
C LEU A 58 -23.96 -4.03 -27.03
N ARG A 59 -22.84 -4.69 -27.33
CA ARG A 59 -22.73 -5.63 -28.45
C ARG A 59 -23.66 -6.83 -28.36
N LYS A 60 -24.13 -7.19 -27.16
CA LYS A 60 -25.17 -8.23 -26.99
C LYS A 60 -26.52 -7.82 -27.58
N LYS A 61 -26.73 -6.53 -27.86
CA LYS A 61 -28.02 -5.94 -28.30
C LYS A 61 -27.91 -5.13 -29.59
N THR A 62 -26.73 -4.71 -29.99
CA THR A 62 -26.50 -3.87 -31.18
C THR A 62 -25.13 -4.19 -31.77
N ASP A 63 -25.04 -4.53 -33.05
CA ASP A 63 -23.79 -5.00 -33.67
C ASP A 63 -22.67 -3.95 -33.64
N THR A 64 -23.02 -2.67 -33.78
CA THR A 64 -22.10 -1.52 -33.72
C THR A 64 -22.58 -0.49 -32.71
N PRO A 65 -22.23 -0.64 -31.41
CA PRO A 65 -22.50 0.38 -30.40
C PRO A 65 -21.83 1.72 -30.75
N SER A 66 -22.59 2.82 -30.72
CA SER A 66 -22.06 4.15 -31.02
C SER A 66 -21.02 4.60 -29.96
N PRO A 67 -19.87 5.16 -30.35
CA PRO A 67 -18.88 5.73 -29.43
C PRO A 67 -19.47 6.77 -28.47
N ASP A 68 -20.47 7.53 -28.90
CA ASP A 68 -21.14 8.54 -28.07
C ASP A 68 -21.97 7.89 -26.96
N VAL A 69 -22.61 6.76 -27.25
CA VAL A 69 -23.39 6.00 -26.28
C VAL A 69 -22.46 5.35 -25.26
N VAL A 70 -21.36 4.74 -25.72
CA VAL A 70 -20.33 4.18 -24.83
C VAL A 70 -19.74 5.26 -23.94
N SER A 71 -19.32 6.39 -24.51
CA SER A 71 -18.75 7.52 -23.77
C SER A 71 -19.73 8.09 -22.74
N ARG A 72 -21.02 8.22 -23.10
CA ARG A 72 -22.05 8.69 -22.17
C ARG A 72 -22.20 7.73 -20.98
N THR A 73 -22.29 6.43 -21.24
CA THR A 73 -22.43 5.43 -20.18
C THR A 73 -21.20 5.35 -19.29
N VAL A 74 -19.99 5.40 -19.85
CA VAL A 74 -18.73 5.43 -19.08
C VAL A 74 -18.66 6.66 -18.16
N ARG A 75 -19.03 7.85 -18.65
CA ARG A 75 -19.10 9.06 -17.81
C ARG A 75 -20.13 8.93 -16.69
N THR A 76 -21.30 8.36 -16.98
CA THR A 76 -22.34 8.12 -15.96
C THR A 76 -21.84 7.19 -14.86
N GLU A 77 -21.14 6.11 -15.20
CA GLU A 77 -20.59 5.17 -14.22
C GLU A 77 -19.47 5.81 -13.39
N LEU A 78 -18.54 6.54 -14.01
CA LEU A 78 -17.47 7.24 -13.29
C LEU A 78 -17.99 8.33 -12.34
N ARG A 79 -19.09 9.02 -12.70
CA ARG A 79 -19.71 10.03 -11.81
C ARG A 79 -20.31 9.44 -10.53
N ARG A 80 -20.52 8.13 -10.45
CA ARG A 80 -21.01 7.47 -9.22
C ARG A 80 -19.93 7.41 -8.13
N SER A 81 -18.65 7.38 -8.52
CA SER A 81 -17.52 7.25 -7.60
C SER A 81 -16.65 8.49 -7.50
N ARG A 82 -16.77 9.47 -8.42
CA ARG A 82 -15.99 10.72 -8.40
C ARG A 82 -16.66 11.90 -9.08
N THR A 83 -16.28 13.11 -8.65
CA THR A 83 -16.56 14.35 -9.40
C THR A 83 -15.67 14.41 -10.64
N LEU A 84 -16.24 14.83 -11.78
CA LEU A 84 -15.51 15.01 -13.04
C LEU A 84 -15.42 16.50 -13.38
N THR A 85 -14.22 16.95 -13.73
CA THR A 85 -13.98 18.27 -14.33
C THR A 85 -14.22 18.22 -15.84
N THR A 86 -14.35 19.38 -16.50
CA THR A 86 -14.43 19.46 -17.97
C THR A 86 -13.24 18.75 -18.65
N ARG A 87 -12.04 18.89 -18.07
CA ARG A 87 -10.83 18.23 -18.56
C ARG A 87 -10.88 16.71 -18.41
N ASP A 88 -11.46 16.21 -17.33
CA ASP A 88 -11.67 14.77 -17.15
C ASP A 88 -12.64 14.22 -18.22
N GLU A 89 -13.68 14.97 -18.56
CA GLU A 89 -14.65 14.55 -19.58
C GLU A 89 -14.03 14.48 -20.98
N GLU A 90 -13.14 15.41 -21.33
CA GLU A 90 -12.36 15.38 -22.56
C GLU A 90 -11.43 14.15 -22.61
N VAL A 91 -10.73 13.87 -21.51
CA VAL A 91 -9.83 12.72 -21.37
C VAL A 91 -10.58 11.40 -21.47
N ILE A 92 -11.76 11.28 -20.84
CA ILE A 92 -12.62 10.09 -20.96
C ILE A 92 -13.05 9.89 -22.41
N THR A 93 -13.48 10.95 -23.10
CA THR A 93 -13.93 10.89 -24.49
C THR A 93 -12.82 10.36 -25.41
N LEU A 94 -11.63 10.95 -25.28
CA LEU A 94 -10.46 10.55 -26.05
C LEU A 94 -10.09 9.08 -25.77
N THR A 95 -10.09 8.70 -24.49
CA THR A 95 -9.74 7.33 -24.07
C THR A 95 -10.71 6.30 -24.62
N VAL A 96 -12.02 6.57 -24.57
CA VAL A 96 -13.04 5.68 -25.14
C VAL A 96 -12.82 5.52 -26.64
N GLN A 97 -12.58 6.61 -27.37
CA GLN A 97 -12.34 6.57 -28.81
C GLN A 97 -11.11 5.72 -29.18
N GLU A 98 -9.99 5.91 -28.48
CA GLU A 98 -8.78 5.13 -28.71
C GLU A 98 -8.97 3.65 -28.37
N THR A 99 -9.72 3.34 -27.31
CA THR A 99 -10.04 1.96 -26.92
C THR A 99 -10.87 1.26 -28.00
N LEU A 100 -11.93 1.90 -28.50
CA LEU A 100 -12.77 1.33 -29.56
C LEU A 100 -12.01 1.16 -30.89
N THR A 101 -11.06 2.06 -31.17
CA THR A 101 -10.18 1.98 -32.34
C THR A 101 -9.24 0.77 -32.23
N ALA A 102 -8.61 0.59 -31.06
CA ALA A 102 -7.74 -0.57 -30.79
C ALA A 102 -8.50 -1.90 -30.96
N MET A 103 -9.76 -1.95 -30.54
CA MET A 103 -10.61 -3.14 -30.68
C MET A 103 -10.86 -3.53 -32.14
N SER A 104 -10.96 -2.53 -33.03
CA SER A 104 -11.26 -2.75 -34.44
C SER A 104 -10.04 -3.20 -35.26
N GLY A 105 -8.81 -2.94 -34.78
CA GLY A 105 -7.56 -3.34 -35.45
C GLY A 105 -7.12 -4.80 -35.23
N THR A 106 -7.88 -5.57 -34.44
CA THR A 106 -7.45 -6.86 -33.89
C THR A 106 -7.86 -8.10 -34.71
N GLN A 107 -8.48 -7.94 -35.87
CA GLN A 107 -9.04 -9.07 -36.63
C GLN A 107 -8.12 -9.68 -37.72
N ASP A 108 -6.91 -9.17 -37.96
CA ASP A 108 -6.03 -9.69 -39.02
C ASP A 108 -4.65 -10.16 -38.51
N SER A 109 -4.50 -11.47 -38.20
CA SER A 109 -3.41 -12.35 -38.69
C SER A 109 -3.12 -13.61 -37.83
N PRO A 110 -2.67 -14.75 -38.43
CA PRO A 110 -2.56 -16.06 -37.77
C PRO A 110 -1.10 -16.52 -37.47
N GLY A 111 -0.95 -17.48 -36.53
CA GLY A 111 0.09 -18.53 -36.61
C GLY A 111 1.08 -18.71 -35.44
N ARG A 112 0.82 -19.75 -34.63
CA ARG A 112 1.72 -20.71 -33.91
C ARG A 112 3.10 -20.27 -33.37
N THR A 113 3.40 -20.65 -32.12
CA THR A 113 4.16 -21.88 -31.77
C THR A 113 4.14 -22.15 -30.26
N SER A 114 4.24 -23.43 -29.91
CA SER A 114 4.09 -24.06 -28.60
C SER A 114 5.29 -23.86 -27.65
N SER A 115 5.03 -23.81 -26.34
CA SER A 115 6.05 -23.99 -25.28
C SER A 115 5.54 -24.99 -24.23
N PRO A 116 6.40 -25.83 -23.62
CA PRO A 116 5.98 -27.04 -22.92
C PRO A 116 5.56 -26.79 -21.45
N ALA A 117 4.84 -27.78 -20.93
CA ALA A 117 4.16 -27.83 -19.66
C ALA A 117 5.04 -27.53 -18.43
N ARG A 118 4.51 -26.73 -17.49
CA ARG A 118 5.03 -26.64 -16.12
C ARG A 118 4.39 -27.72 -15.25
N SER A 119 5.26 -28.54 -14.65
CA SER A 119 4.93 -29.51 -13.62
C SER A 119 4.52 -28.81 -12.32
N SER A 120 3.50 -29.37 -11.69
CA SER A 120 2.98 -29.06 -10.36
C SER A 120 3.94 -29.48 -9.23
N GLY A 121 4.14 -28.61 -8.25
CA GLY A 121 4.70 -28.88 -6.91
C GLY A 121 4.59 -27.58 -6.11
N GLY A 122 3.80 -27.47 -5.05
CA GLY A 122 3.98 -28.10 -3.74
C GLY A 122 4.17 -26.94 -2.75
N TYR A 123 3.20 -26.70 -1.87
CA TYR A 123 3.20 -25.55 -0.94
C TYR A 123 4.26 -25.74 0.16
N ASP A 124 5.30 -24.91 0.14
CA ASP A 124 6.35 -24.87 1.17
C ASP A 124 6.02 -23.85 2.28
N HIS A 125 6.06 -24.32 3.53
CA HIS A 125 5.99 -23.51 4.75
C HIS A 125 7.44 -23.30 5.24
N GLY A 126 8.04 -22.14 4.95
CA GLY A 126 9.34 -21.81 5.56
C GLY A 126 10.31 -20.89 4.81
N MET A 127 9.90 -20.21 3.74
CA MET A 127 10.77 -19.24 3.05
C MET A 127 10.15 -17.84 3.00
N ALA A 128 10.98 -16.83 3.27
CA ALA A 128 10.67 -15.43 3.05
C ALA A 128 10.20 -15.24 1.60
N ARG A 129 9.06 -14.58 1.40
CA ARG A 129 8.49 -14.37 0.05
C ARG A 129 9.23 -13.31 -0.73
N LEU A 130 9.88 -12.38 -0.01
CA LEU A 130 10.64 -11.30 -0.59
C LEU A 130 12.14 -11.57 -0.44
N ARG A 131 12.85 -11.65 -1.56
CA ARG A 131 14.32 -11.65 -1.59
C ARG A 131 14.81 -10.31 -1.06
N ARG A 132 15.85 -10.33 -0.23
CA ARG A 132 16.62 -9.13 0.12
C ARG A 132 17.60 -8.85 -1.00
N THR A 133 17.46 -7.70 -1.64
CA THR A 133 18.30 -7.32 -2.77
C THR A 133 19.48 -6.51 -2.25
N PRO A 134 20.73 -6.94 -2.47
CA PRO A 134 21.89 -6.18 -2.03
C PRO A 134 21.99 -4.86 -2.81
N PRO A 135 22.63 -3.81 -2.25
CA PRO A 135 22.55 -2.45 -2.79
C PRO A 135 23.13 -2.29 -4.20
N HIS A 136 24.00 -3.20 -4.64
CA HIS A 136 24.57 -3.19 -5.99
C HIS A 136 23.65 -3.79 -7.06
N GLU A 137 22.58 -4.49 -6.66
CA GLU A 137 21.54 -5.04 -7.55
C GLU A 137 20.29 -4.15 -7.61
N LEU A 138 20.22 -3.05 -6.84
CA LEU A 138 19.09 -2.13 -6.83
C LEU A 138 19.09 -1.23 -8.06
N ASP A 139 17.91 -0.96 -8.60
CA ASP A 139 17.72 0.12 -9.56
C ASP A 139 17.99 1.50 -8.91
N PRO A 140 18.14 2.58 -9.69
CA PRO A 140 18.51 3.89 -9.14
C PRO A 140 17.53 4.46 -8.09
N GLU A 141 16.22 4.22 -8.23
CA GLU A 141 15.22 4.77 -7.31
C GLU A 141 15.22 4.00 -5.99
N ALA A 142 15.23 2.67 -6.06
CA ALA A 142 15.36 1.81 -4.88
C ALA A 142 16.71 2.04 -4.19
N ARG A 143 17.77 2.29 -4.96
CA ARG A 143 19.08 2.61 -4.39
C ARG A 143 19.08 3.93 -3.62
N ALA A 144 18.44 4.97 -4.15
CA ALA A 144 18.34 6.25 -3.46
C ALA A 144 17.58 6.12 -2.13
N LEU A 145 16.47 5.36 -2.11
CA LEU A 145 15.75 5.06 -0.86
C LEU A 145 16.60 4.21 0.10
N TYR A 146 17.28 3.18 -0.39
CA TYR A 146 18.20 2.37 0.41
C TYR A 146 19.27 3.26 1.09
N ASP A 147 19.90 4.15 0.33
CA ASP A 147 20.93 5.05 0.87
C ASP A 147 20.34 5.99 1.93
N LYS A 148 19.10 6.47 1.74
CA LYS A 148 18.38 7.29 2.72
C LYS A 148 18.07 6.53 4.01
N ILE A 149 17.54 5.30 3.92
CA ILE A 149 17.23 4.45 5.08
C ILE A 149 18.49 4.07 5.85
N THR A 150 19.57 3.75 5.13
CA THR A 150 20.83 3.32 5.73
C THR A 150 21.74 4.49 6.14
N SER A 151 21.36 5.73 5.80
CA SER A 151 22.07 6.91 6.24
C SER A 151 21.96 7.08 7.77
N GLY A 152 23.09 7.34 8.42
CA GLY A 152 23.17 7.62 9.85
C GLY A 152 23.49 6.40 10.74
N PRO A 153 23.60 6.61 12.06
CA PRO A 153 24.21 5.63 12.98
C PRO A 153 23.46 4.29 13.10
N ARG A 154 22.18 4.28 12.71
CA ARG A 154 21.30 3.11 12.80
C ARG A 154 21.32 2.22 11.56
N GLY A 155 21.73 2.74 10.40
CA GLY A 155 21.66 2.00 9.14
C GLY A 155 22.39 0.65 9.18
N ARG A 156 23.49 0.56 9.93
CA ARG A 156 24.26 -0.69 10.14
C ARG A 156 23.47 -1.81 10.82
N PHE A 157 22.43 -1.47 11.60
CA PHE A 157 21.57 -2.44 12.28
C PHE A 157 20.33 -2.79 11.47
N MET A 158 20.16 -2.15 10.31
CA MET A 158 19.00 -2.32 9.43
C MET A 158 19.33 -3.19 8.22
N VAL A 159 20.58 -3.65 8.09
CA VAL A 159 21.07 -4.48 6.99
C VAL A 159 21.62 -5.82 7.50
N ASP A 160 21.54 -6.86 6.68
CA ASP A 160 22.19 -8.14 6.95
C ASP A 160 23.67 -8.15 6.50
N ALA A 161 24.34 -9.31 6.61
CA ALA A 161 25.76 -9.45 6.30
C ALA A 161 26.08 -9.15 4.83
N GLU A 162 25.12 -9.38 3.94
CA GLU A 162 25.21 -9.12 2.51
C GLU A 162 24.81 -7.68 2.14
N GLY A 163 24.38 -6.88 3.12
CA GLY A 163 23.95 -5.49 2.96
C GLY A 163 22.50 -5.34 2.50
N GLY A 164 21.70 -6.40 2.47
CA GLY A 164 20.27 -6.30 2.18
C GLY A 164 19.51 -5.70 3.37
N LEU A 165 18.52 -4.84 3.11
CA LEU A 165 17.68 -4.32 4.19
C LEU A 165 16.93 -5.47 4.89
N THR A 166 16.78 -5.35 6.21
CA THR A 166 16.05 -6.28 7.07
C THR A 166 14.68 -5.70 7.44
N GLY A 167 13.79 -6.58 7.91
CA GLY A 167 12.48 -6.14 8.40
C GLY A 167 11.62 -5.48 7.33
N PRO A 168 10.81 -4.47 7.70
CA PRO A 168 9.86 -3.86 6.77
C PRO A 168 10.54 -3.03 5.68
N PHE A 169 11.77 -2.54 5.91
CA PHE A 169 12.47 -1.64 4.99
C PHE A 169 12.82 -2.30 3.65
N ASN A 170 13.02 -3.62 3.61
CA ASN A 170 13.23 -4.33 2.35
C ASN A 170 11.98 -4.29 1.45
N ALA A 171 10.79 -4.41 2.04
CA ALA A 171 9.54 -4.34 1.29
C ALA A 171 9.26 -2.93 0.74
N MET A 172 9.75 -1.89 1.43
CA MET A 172 9.63 -0.50 0.97
C MET A 172 10.38 -0.25 -0.34
N LEU A 173 11.45 -1.01 -0.63
CA LEU A 173 12.18 -0.92 -1.90
C LEU A 173 11.38 -1.39 -3.11
N LEU A 174 10.31 -2.17 -2.92
CA LEU A 174 9.43 -2.61 -4.02
C LEU A 174 8.70 -1.44 -4.71
N SER A 175 8.51 -0.34 -3.98
CA SER A 175 7.94 0.89 -4.51
C SER A 175 8.55 2.07 -3.76
N PRO A 176 9.68 2.63 -4.23
CA PRO A 176 10.35 3.73 -3.55
C PRO A 176 9.44 4.95 -3.33
N ALA A 177 8.50 5.20 -4.25
CA ALA A 177 7.49 6.25 -4.15
C ALA A 177 6.55 6.10 -2.93
N LEU A 178 6.29 4.87 -2.47
CA LEU A 178 5.55 4.61 -1.22
C LEU A 178 6.47 4.37 -0.03
N GLY A 179 7.61 3.73 -0.28
CA GLY A 179 8.58 3.37 0.72
C GLY A 179 9.20 4.58 1.42
N ASP A 180 9.49 5.64 0.66
CA ASP A 180 10.10 6.84 1.24
C ASP A 180 9.14 7.58 2.20
N PRO A 181 7.91 7.94 1.81
CA PRO A 181 6.96 8.54 2.76
C PRO A 181 6.65 7.63 3.95
N LEU A 182 6.59 6.30 3.74
CA LEU A 182 6.33 5.35 4.81
C LEU A 182 7.46 5.32 5.84
N GLN A 183 8.74 5.28 5.42
CA GLN A 183 9.86 5.33 6.37
C GLN A 183 9.95 6.71 7.06
N GLU A 184 9.61 7.80 6.37
CA GLU A 184 9.55 9.14 6.96
C GLU A 184 8.45 9.27 8.03
N LEU A 185 7.28 8.66 7.80
CA LEU A 185 6.22 8.56 8.80
C LEU A 185 6.71 7.77 10.01
N GLY A 186 7.40 6.65 9.80
CA GLY A 186 8.03 5.88 10.87
C GLY A 186 9.08 6.66 11.65
N ALA A 187 9.81 7.58 11.01
CA ALA A 187 10.70 8.51 11.70
C ALA A 187 9.94 9.59 12.48
N ALA A 188 8.82 10.10 11.93
CA ALA A 188 7.97 11.06 12.61
C ALA A 188 7.39 10.50 13.91
N VAL A 189 6.77 9.32 13.82
CA VAL A 189 6.14 8.62 14.95
C VAL A 189 7.17 8.30 16.04
N ARG A 190 8.42 7.99 15.68
CA ARG A 190 9.47 7.62 16.65
C ARG A 190 10.22 8.78 17.27
N TYR A 191 10.33 9.93 16.59
CA TYR A 191 11.27 10.98 17.01
C TYR A 191 10.69 12.38 17.02
N ARG A 192 9.48 12.57 16.50
CA ARG A 192 8.84 13.89 16.36
C ARG A 192 7.46 13.97 17.01
N SER A 193 6.97 12.88 17.61
CA SER A 193 5.76 12.86 18.42
C SER A 193 6.00 13.50 19.79
N THR A 194 4.93 13.89 20.47
CA THR A 194 4.94 14.36 21.86
C THR A 194 4.86 13.24 22.91
N LEU A 195 4.47 12.04 22.51
CA LEU A 195 4.49 10.87 23.38
C LEU A 195 5.88 10.67 24.01
N SER A 196 5.91 10.36 25.30
CA SER A 196 7.14 9.92 25.96
C SER A 196 7.68 8.66 25.29
N ASP A 197 8.99 8.43 25.37
CA ASP A 197 9.61 7.25 24.77
C ASP A 197 8.97 5.97 25.30
N ARG A 198 8.67 5.91 26.60
CA ARG A 198 8.06 4.77 27.26
C ARG A 198 6.60 4.55 26.83
N ALA A 199 5.79 5.61 26.71
CA ALA A 199 4.43 5.52 26.20
C ALA A 199 4.37 5.12 24.72
N ARG A 200 5.34 5.58 23.93
CA ARG A 200 5.48 5.19 22.52
C ARG A 200 5.81 3.70 22.39
N GLU A 201 6.81 3.20 23.13
CA GLU A 201 7.15 1.76 23.10
C GLU A 201 6.01 0.89 23.66
N LEU A 202 5.28 1.36 24.68
CA LEU A 202 4.05 0.71 25.16
C LEU A 202 3.06 0.51 24.01
N ALA A 203 2.73 1.60 23.29
CA ALA A 203 1.77 1.56 22.19
C ALA A 203 2.21 0.60 21.08
N ILE A 204 3.50 0.61 20.73
CA ILE A 204 4.06 -0.27 19.70
C ILE A 204 3.93 -1.74 20.10
N LEU A 205 4.29 -2.08 21.34
CA LEU A 205 4.21 -3.46 21.84
C LEU A 205 2.76 -3.95 21.98
N VAL A 206 1.80 -3.08 22.27
CA VAL A 206 0.37 -3.45 22.23
C VAL A 206 -0.05 -3.81 20.80
N VAL A 207 0.35 -3.03 19.80
CA VAL A 207 0.04 -3.32 18.39
C VAL A 207 0.72 -4.62 17.96
N ALA A 208 1.99 -4.81 18.31
CA ALA A 208 2.76 -6.01 17.97
C ALA A 208 2.11 -7.28 18.57
N GLY A 209 1.75 -7.25 19.86
CA GLY A 209 1.03 -8.34 20.52
C GLY A 209 -0.34 -8.61 19.89
N HIS A 210 -1.13 -7.57 19.61
CA HIS A 210 -2.44 -7.72 18.99
C HIS A 210 -2.37 -8.29 17.57
N GLN A 211 -1.37 -7.90 16.78
CA GLN A 211 -1.20 -8.36 15.39
C GLN A 211 -0.45 -9.69 15.28
N ASP A 212 0.04 -10.24 16.39
CA ASP A 212 0.95 -11.40 16.44
C ASP A 212 2.23 -11.20 15.60
N SER A 213 2.83 -10.01 15.75
CA SER A 213 3.98 -9.56 14.96
C SER A 213 5.30 -9.88 15.67
N ALA A 214 5.81 -11.10 15.45
CA ALA A 214 7.06 -11.55 16.07
C ALA A 214 8.27 -10.65 15.78
N PHE A 215 8.35 -10.10 14.57
CA PHE A 215 9.43 -9.19 14.18
C PHE A 215 9.39 -7.88 14.98
N GLU A 216 8.23 -7.23 15.05
CA GLU A 216 8.09 -5.96 15.80
C GLU A 216 8.31 -6.19 17.29
N GLN A 217 7.79 -7.30 17.82
CA GLN A 217 8.04 -7.70 19.20
C GLN A 217 9.55 -7.81 19.49
N ALA A 218 10.29 -8.57 18.67
CA ALA A 218 11.72 -8.77 18.84
C ALA A 218 12.54 -7.48 18.65
N ALA A 219 12.08 -6.58 17.78
CA ALA A 219 12.75 -5.30 17.52
C ALA A 219 12.54 -4.28 18.66
N HIS A 220 11.37 -4.28 19.29
CA HIS A 220 10.98 -3.24 20.26
C HIS A 220 11.17 -3.65 21.72
N GLU A 221 11.12 -4.94 22.07
CA GLU A 221 11.37 -5.36 23.45
C GLU A 221 12.74 -4.95 24.02
N PRO A 222 13.87 -5.02 23.28
CA PRO A 222 15.15 -4.53 23.80
C PRO A 222 15.10 -3.04 24.16
N ILE A 223 14.45 -2.23 23.34
CA ILE A 223 14.27 -0.79 23.58
C ILE A 223 13.40 -0.57 24.82
N ALA A 224 12.30 -1.32 24.94
CA ALA A 224 11.44 -1.24 26.11
C ALA A 224 12.19 -1.64 27.40
N ARG A 225 13.08 -2.64 27.38
CA ARG A 225 13.93 -2.97 28.53
C ARG A 225 14.85 -1.81 28.92
N GLU A 226 15.45 -1.13 27.94
CA GLU A 226 16.27 0.07 28.19
C GLU A 226 15.46 1.22 28.82
N LEU A 227 14.16 1.30 28.50
CA LEU A 227 13.20 2.24 29.09
C LEU A 227 12.56 1.74 30.40
N GLY A 228 13.09 0.65 30.98
CA GLY A 228 12.69 0.15 32.30
C GLY A 228 11.40 -0.69 32.33
N PHE A 229 10.96 -1.25 31.21
CA PHE A 229 9.87 -2.26 31.24
C PHE A 229 10.34 -3.54 31.93
N THR A 230 9.52 -4.08 32.84
CA THR A 230 9.79 -5.37 33.46
C THR A 230 9.45 -6.52 32.52
N GLU A 231 10.03 -7.71 32.73
CA GLU A 231 9.70 -8.89 31.95
C GLU A 231 8.21 -9.28 32.08
N GLU A 232 7.61 -9.04 33.25
CA GLU A 232 6.18 -9.24 33.47
C GLU A 232 5.33 -8.29 32.63
N GLN A 233 5.71 -7.01 32.55
CA GLN A 233 5.02 -6.05 31.68
C GLN A 233 5.16 -6.44 30.21
N LEU A 234 6.36 -6.83 29.76
CA LEU A 234 6.59 -7.24 28.37
C LEU A 234 5.80 -8.50 27.99
N ARG A 235 5.76 -9.50 28.87
CA ARG A 235 4.90 -10.69 28.69
C ARG A 235 3.43 -10.30 28.63
N ALA A 236 2.98 -9.44 29.53
CA ALA A 236 1.59 -9.01 29.56
C ALA A 236 1.17 -8.30 28.26
N LEU A 237 2.03 -7.40 27.75
CA LEU A 237 1.82 -6.72 26.47
C LEU A 237 1.78 -7.69 25.29
N ARG A 238 2.68 -8.68 25.26
CA ARG A 238 2.72 -9.72 24.23
C ARG A 238 1.45 -10.56 24.21
N ASP A 239 0.98 -10.97 25.38
CA ASP A 239 -0.17 -11.86 25.54
C ASP A 239 -1.52 -11.10 25.53
N GLY A 240 -1.47 -9.76 25.43
CA GLY A 240 -2.65 -8.89 25.50
C GLY A 240 -3.28 -8.75 26.89
N SER A 241 -2.64 -9.29 27.93
CA SER A 241 -3.13 -9.20 29.32
C SER A 241 -2.75 -7.85 29.96
N PRO A 242 -3.46 -7.36 31.00
CA PRO A 242 -3.17 -6.06 31.62
C PRO A 242 -1.79 -6.01 32.29
N PRO A 243 -0.83 -5.20 31.81
CA PRO A 243 0.40 -4.95 32.54
C PRO A 243 0.11 -4.09 33.78
N ALA A 244 0.89 -4.27 34.84
CA ALA A 244 0.92 -3.32 35.95
C ALA A 244 1.66 -2.06 35.51
N LEU A 245 0.99 -0.91 35.52
CA LEU A 245 1.55 0.39 35.16
C LEU A 245 1.30 1.36 36.32
N ASP A 246 2.37 1.96 36.85
CA ASP A 246 2.28 2.92 37.95
C ASP A 246 2.02 4.35 37.45
N ASP A 247 2.37 4.63 36.18
CA ASP A 247 2.19 5.94 35.56
C ASP A 247 0.77 6.08 34.98
N PRO A 248 -0.02 7.09 35.42
CA PRO A 248 -1.37 7.30 34.91
C PRO A 248 -1.44 7.64 33.43
N GLY A 249 -0.41 8.29 32.87
CA GLY A 249 -0.32 8.62 31.45
C GLY A 249 -0.11 7.37 30.59
N GLU A 250 0.75 6.45 31.03
CA GLU A 250 0.92 5.13 30.41
C GLU A 250 -0.37 4.30 30.47
N ALA A 251 -1.09 4.33 31.60
CA ALA A 251 -2.37 3.65 31.74
C ALA A 251 -3.43 4.23 30.77
N ALA A 252 -3.45 5.56 30.61
CA ALA A 252 -4.29 6.27 29.64
C ALA A 252 -3.98 5.85 28.19
N VAL A 253 -2.69 5.87 27.81
CA VAL A 253 -2.22 5.42 26.49
C VAL A 253 -2.59 3.96 26.24
N LEU A 254 -2.37 3.08 27.22
CA LEU A 254 -2.75 1.67 27.12
C LEU A 254 -4.24 1.49 26.84
N ARG A 255 -5.10 2.21 27.56
CA ARG A 255 -6.56 2.15 27.36
C ARG A 255 -6.94 2.54 25.94
N VAL A 256 -6.44 3.68 25.46
CA VAL A 256 -6.72 4.18 24.11
C VAL A 256 -6.19 3.22 23.04
N VAL A 257 -4.93 2.80 23.13
CA VAL A 257 -4.33 1.90 22.12
C VAL A 257 -5.05 0.56 22.06
N ARG A 258 -5.46 -0.01 23.21
CA ARG A 258 -6.26 -1.24 23.25
C ARG A 258 -7.60 -1.08 22.55
N ALA A 259 -8.30 0.02 22.78
CA ALA A 259 -9.55 0.31 22.10
C ALA A 259 -9.33 0.44 20.57
N LEU A 260 -8.29 1.15 20.15
CA LEU A 260 -7.94 1.29 18.74
C LEU A 260 -7.64 -0.05 18.06
N VAL A 261 -6.84 -0.93 18.67
CA VAL A 261 -6.50 -2.21 18.03
C VAL A 261 -7.65 -3.22 18.05
N THR A 262 -8.50 -3.20 19.08
CA THR A 262 -9.59 -4.20 19.22
C THR A 262 -10.91 -3.77 18.56
N LYS A 263 -11.25 -2.49 18.63
CA LYS A 263 -12.53 -1.94 18.14
C LYS A 263 -12.35 -1.13 16.86
N GLY A 264 -11.16 -0.57 16.63
CA GLY A 264 -10.93 0.38 15.56
C GLY A 264 -11.55 1.76 15.81
N ASP A 265 -12.00 2.03 17.04
CA ASP A 265 -12.72 3.25 17.41
C ASP A 265 -12.61 3.52 18.92
N LEU A 266 -12.95 4.75 19.33
CA LEU A 266 -13.00 5.21 20.72
C LEU A 266 -14.42 5.66 21.06
N ASP A 267 -14.94 5.23 22.22
CA ASP A 267 -16.14 5.87 22.77
C ASP A 267 -15.82 7.22 23.43
N GLU A 268 -16.84 7.96 23.84
CA GLU A 268 -16.70 9.30 24.45
C GLU A 268 -15.80 9.27 25.71
N GLU A 269 -15.88 8.21 26.52
CA GLU A 269 -15.10 8.09 27.75
C GLU A 269 -13.63 7.76 27.48
N GLU A 270 -13.34 7.04 26.39
CA GLU A 270 -11.99 6.71 25.94
C GLU A 270 -11.35 7.87 25.17
N TYR A 271 -12.13 8.57 24.34
CA TYR A 271 -11.68 9.75 23.60
C TYR A 271 -11.27 10.89 24.55
N ALA A 272 -12.02 11.08 25.64
CA ALA A 272 -11.75 12.11 26.63
C ALA A 272 -10.52 11.85 27.53
N VAL A 273 -9.87 10.69 27.43
CA VAL A 273 -8.74 10.31 28.31
C VAL A 273 -7.48 11.10 28.00
N LEU A 274 -7.28 11.45 26.73
CA LEU A 274 -6.07 12.10 26.23
C LEU A 274 -6.42 13.37 25.46
N GLY A 275 -5.44 14.25 25.25
CA GLY A 275 -5.64 15.42 24.39
C GLY A 275 -5.78 15.02 22.92
N GLU A 276 -6.47 15.85 22.12
CA GLU A 276 -6.69 15.60 20.67
C GLU A 276 -5.39 15.31 19.91
N ARG A 277 -4.30 16.00 20.29
CA ARG A 277 -2.97 15.78 19.71
C ARG A 277 -2.44 14.38 19.98
N GLU A 278 -2.56 13.89 21.21
CA GLU A 278 -2.09 12.56 21.60
C GLU A 278 -2.94 11.48 20.94
N VAL A 279 -4.26 11.68 20.84
CA VAL A 279 -5.16 10.78 20.09
C VAL A 279 -4.76 10.71 18.62
N PHE A 280 -4.45 11.84 17.98
CA PHE A 280 -3.97 11.85 16.60
C PHE A 280 -2.62 11.13 16.45
N GLU A 281 -1.67 11.37 17.36
CA GLU A 281 -0.36 10.71 17.33
C GLU A 281 -0.48 9.19 17.56
N LEU A 282 -1.36 8.74 18.47
CA LEU A 282 -1.61 7.32 18.74
C LEU A 282 -2.34 6.62 17.60
N THR A 283 -3.37 7.23 17.01
CA THR A 283 -4.06 6.64 15.84
C THR A 283 -3.11 6.49 14.66
N THR A 284 -2.24 7.49 14.43
CA THR A 284 -1.18 7.42 13.42
C THR A 284 -0.17 6.30 13.72
N LEU A 285 0.29 6.18 14.97
CA LEU A 285 1.21 5.12 15.40
C LEU A 285 0.59 3.74 15.21
N VAL A 286 -0.64 3.54 15.68
CA VAL A 286 -1.37 2.26 15.56
C VAL A 286 -1.55 1.87 14.10
N GLY A 287 -1.96 2.81 13.24
CA GLY A 287 -2.09 2.58 11.80
C GLY A 287 -0.75 2.22 11.13
N TYR A 288 0.33 2.92 11.51
CA TYR A 288 1.68 2.66 10.98
C TYR A 288 2.17 1.26 11.34
N TYR A 289 2.18 0.88 12.62
CA TYR A 289 2.64 -0.45 13.05
C TYR A 289 1.69 -1.56 12.60
N SER A 290 0.38 -1.31 12.49
CA SER A 290 -0.54 -2.28 11.88
C SER A 290 -0.23 -2.52 10.40
N THR A 291 0.13 -1.47 9.66
CA THR A 291 0.56 -1.57 8.26
C THR A 291 1.86 -2.37 8.14
N LEU A 292 2.84 -2.10 9.02
CA LEU A 292 4.10 -2.85 9.04
C LEU A 292 3.86 -4.33 9.39
N ALA A 293 3.11 -4.63 10.45
CA ALA A 293 2.74 -6.00 10.81
C ALA A 293 2.07 -6.74 9.64
N LEU A 294 1.15 -6.08 8.92
CA LEU A 294 0.53 -6.63 7.72
C LEU A 294 1.58 -6.95 6.64
N GLN A 295 2.47 -6.02 6.33
CA GLN A 295 3.52 -6.22 5.33
C GLN A 295 4.47 -7.36 5.73
N LEU A 296 4.96 -7.36 6.97
CA LEU A 296 5.84 -8.40 7.51
C LEU A 296 5.21 -9.79 7.37
N ARG A 297 3.94 -9.93 7.78
CA ARG A 297 3.17 -11.18 7.63
C ARG A 297 2.96 -11.58 6.16
N VAL A 298 2.61 -10.63 5.30
CA VAL A 298 2.37 -10.89 3.87
C VAL A 298 3.66 -11.30 3.15
N PHE A 299 4.79 -10.68 3.47
CA PHE A 299 6.09 -10.97 2.84
C PHE A 299 6.90 -12.06 3.58
N ARG A 300 6.39 -12.59 4.69
CA ARG A 300 7.03 -13.62 5.53
C ARG A 300 8.44 -13.21 5.97
N VAL A 301 8.54 -12.02 6.54
CA VAL A 301 9.77 -11.45 7.09
C VAL A 301 9.94 -11.85 8.55
#